data_AF-A0A3D3KWJ3-F1
#
_entry.id   AF-A0A3D3KWJ3-F1
#
_cell.length_a   1.000
_cell.length_b   1.000
_cell.length_c   1.000
_cell.angle_alpha   90.00
_cell.angle_beta   90.00
_cell.angle_gamma   90.00
#
_symmetry.space_group_name_H-M   'P 1'
#
loop_
_entity.id
_entity.type
_entity.pdbx_description
1 polymer ?
#
loop_
_entity_poly.entity_id
_entity_poly.type
_entity_poly.pdbx_seq_one_letter_code
_entity_poly.pdbx_strand_id
1 'polypeptide(L)'
;MIDVKDLSENPDKFRASQRARGADESVVDAIIAADSARRAALIRYENLRAEQNVFGKKVAQAKGDEKKALLAEVKELANTVKAASAEADAAQSKQDELLRSIPNLIEDGVPEGGEDDYIVVK
;
A
#
# COMPACT_ATOMS: atom_id res chain seq x y z
N MET A 1 -3.83 0.52 -15.46
CA MET A 1 -3.75 0.79 -14.01
C MET A 1 -2.76 1.93 -13.84
N ILE A 2 -3.11 2.93 -13.03
CA ILE A 2 -2.23 4.08 -12.80
C ILE A 2 -0.95 3.62 -12.11
N ASP A 3 0.19 4.14 -12.57
CA ASP A 3 1.46 3.93 -11.91
C ASP A 3 1.51 4.76 -10.62
N VAL A 4 1.48 4.09 -9.47
CA VAL A 4 1.59 4.69 -8.14
C VAL A 4 2.86 5.53 -8.00
N LYS A 5 3.93 5.10 -8.66
CA LYS A 5 5.21 5.81 -8.63
C LYS A 5 5.08 7.16 -9.32
N ASP A 6 4.54 7.18 -10.55
CA ASP A 6 4.29 8.44 -11.27
C ASP A 6 3.33 9.35 -10.47
N LEU A 7 2.28 8.77 -9.88
CA LEU A 7 1.35 9.52 -9.03
C LEU A 7 2.03 10.15 -7.81
N SER A 8 2.96 9.44 -7.19
CA SER A 8 3.69 9.95 -6.01
C SER A 8 4.76 10.98 -6.39
N GLU A 9 5.38 10.84 -7.56
CA GLU A 9 6.42 11.75 -8.07
C GLU A 9 5.81 13.03 -8.67
N ASN A 10 4.62 12.93 -9.29
CA ASN A 10 3.95 14.01 -10.01
C ASN A 10 2.49 14.22 -9.56
N PRO A 11 2.19 14.39 -8.27
CA PRO A 11 0.81 14.37 -7.76
C PRO A 11 -0.07 15.49 -8.33
N ASP A 12 0.50 16.66 -8.61
CA ASP A 12 -0.24 17.81 -9.17
C ASP A 12 -0.82 17.53 -10.55
N LYS A 13 -0.15 16.69 -11.35
CA LYS A 13 -0.64 16.22 -12.65
C LYS A 13 -1.95 15.45 -12.50
N PHE A 14 -2.02 14.58 -11.49
CA PHE A 14 -3.21 13.78 -11.21
C PHE A 14 -4.31 14.64 -10.59
N ARG A 15 -3.97 15.55 -9.66
CA ARG A 15 -4.94 16.51 -9.09
C ARG A 15 -5.56 17.41 -10.16
N ALA A 16 -4.75 17.94 -11.07
CA ALA A 16 -5.25 18.73 -12.20
C ALA A 16 -6.20 17.91 -13.09
N SER A 17 -5.85 16.66 -13.39
CA SER A 17 -6.73 15.76 -14.14
C SER A 17 -8.04 15.47 -13.39
N GLN A 18 -8.04 15.39 -12.06
CA GLN A 18 -9.27 15.22 -11.27
C GLN A 18 -10.13 16.48 -11.31
N ARG A 19 -9.51 17.65 -11.15
CA ARG A 19 -10.17 18.95 -11.19
C ARG A 19 -10.85 19.21 -12.53
N ALA A 20 -10.17 18.94 -13.64
CA ALA A 20 -10.71 19.08 -14.99
C ALA A 20 -11.94 18.19 -15.25
N ARG A 21 -12.10 17.10 -14.48
CA ARG A 21 -13.28 16.21 -14.50
C ARG A 21 -14.37 16.62 -13.51
N GLY A 22 -14.14 17.62 -12.66
CA GLY A 22 -14.98 17.90 -11.50
C GLY A 22 -14.98 16.78 -10.45
N ALA A 23 -13.95 15.93 -10.45
CA ALA A 23 -13.80 14.81 -9.53
C ALA A 23 -13.06 15.23 -8.24
N ASP A 24 -13.14 14.39 -7.21
CA ASP A 24 -12.42 14.63 -5.96
C ASP A 24 -10.90 14.48 -6.16
N GLU A 25 -10.17 15.54 -5.84
CA GLU A 25 -8.70 15.59 -5.90
C GLU A 25 -8.06 14.87 -4.69
N SER A 26 -8.78 14.75 -3.57
CA SER A 26 -8.26 14.15 -2.33
C SER A 26 -7.92 12.66 -2.47
N VAL A 27 -8.48 12.00 -3.50
CA VAL A 27 -8.15 10.62 -3.86
C VAL A 27 -6.66 10.44 -4.16
N VAL A 28 -5.99 11.47 -4.69
CA VAL A 28 -4.54 11.44 -4.97
C VAL A 28 -3.76 11.31 -3.66
N ASP A 29 -4.10 12.14 -2.67
CA ASP A 29 -3.46 12.12 -1.36
C ASP A 29 -3.76 10.82 -0.59
N ALA A 30 -4.99 10.31 -0.73
CA ALA A 30 -5.38 9.02 -0.16
C ALA A 30 -4.56 7.86 -0.75
N ILE A 31 -4.28 7.85 -2.06
CA ILE A 31 -3.43 6.85 -2.72
C ILE A 31 -1.99 6.93 -2.21
N ILE A 32 -1.43 8.14 -2.07
CA ILE A 32 -0.07 8.35 -1.56
C ILE A 32 0.05 7.85 -0.13
N ALA A 33 -0.91 8.20 0.73
CA ALA A 33 -0.96 7.74 2.10
C ALA A 33 -1.08 6.20 2.18
N ALA A 34 -1.91 5.60 1.33
CA ALA A 34 -2.07 4.15 1.24
C ALA A 34 -0.78 3.46 0.78
N ASP A 35 -0.04 4.00 -0.19
CA ASP A 35 1.26 3.45 -0.60
C ASP A 35 2.27 3.49 0.56
N SER A 36 2.34 4.62 1.27
CA SER A 36 3.22 4.76 2.43
C SER A 36 2.87 3.74 3.54
N ALA A 37 1.58 3.61 3.87
CA ALA A 37 1.10 2.65 4.87
C ALA A 37 1.42 1.21 4.49
N ARG A 38 1.20 0.85 3.22
CA ARG A 38 1.49 -0.47 2.67
C ARG A 38 2.98 -0.79 2.73
N ARG A 39 3.85 0.13 2.32
CA ARG A 39 5.31 -0.05 2.42
C ARG A 39 5.74 -0.25 3.86
N ALA A 40 5.22 0.55 4.79
CA ALA A 40 5.52 0.42 6.21
C ALA A 40 5.07 -0.93 6.78
N ALA A 41 3.85 -1.38 6.46
CA ALA A 41 3.31 -2.67 6.90
C ALA A 41 4.14 -3.84 6.35
N LEU A 42 4.53 -3.78 5.07
CA LEU A 42 5.37 -4.80 4.44
C LEU A 42 6.76 -4.87 5.11
N ILE A 43 7.40 -3.72 5.35
CA ILE A 43 8.70 -3.66 6.05
C ILE A 43 8.58 -4.27 7.45
N ARG A 44 7.51 -3.93 8.19
CA ARG A 44 7.25 -4.47 9.52
C ARG A 44 7.08 -5.99 9.49
N TYR A 45 6.29 -6.51 8.55
CA TYR A 45 6.11 -7.95 8.37
C TYR A 45 7.44 -8.66 8.08
N GLU A 46 8.23 -8.16 7.13
CA GLU A 46 9.51 -8.78 6.78
C GLU A 46 10.52 -8.75 7.93
N ASN A 47 10.55 -7.66 8.71
CA ASN A 47 11.40 -7.56 9.91
C ASN A 47 11.01 -8.59 10.97
N LEU A 48 9.71 -8.72 11.28
CA LEU A 48 9.22 -9.71 12.24
C LEU A 48 9.46 -11.14 11.76
N ARG A 49 9.31 -11.39 10.46
CA ARG A 49 9.60 -12.70 9.86
C ARG A 49 11.08 -13.04 9.95
N ALA A 50 11.97 -12.07 9.72
CA ALA A 50 13.41 -12.25 9.90
C ALA A 50 13.75 -12.55 11.36
N GLU A 51 13.14 -11.82 12.31
CA GLU A 51 13.29 -12.07 13.74
C GLU A 51 12.83 -13.48 14.12
N GLN A 52 11.66 -13.92 13.62
CA GLN A 52 11.13 -15.26 13.84
C GLN A 52 12.09 -16.35 13.34
N ASN A 53 12.71 -16.15 12.17
CA ASN A 53 13.68 -17.08 11.61
C ASN A 53 14.96 -17.17 12.47
N VAL A 54 15.45 -16.03 12.96
CA VAL A 54 16.61 -15.99 13.87
C VAL A 54 16.27 -16.66 15.20
N PHE A 55 15.10 -16.37 15.75
CA PHE A 55 14.66 -16.94 17.03
C PHE A 55 14.42 -18.45 16.93
N GLY A 56 13.82 -18.93 15.84
CA GLY A 56 13.64 -20.36 15.57
C GLY A 56 14.95 -21.15 15.56
N LYS A 57 16.04 -20.56 15.07
CA LYS A 57 17.39 -21.15 15.15
C LYS A 57 17.90 -21.25 16.59
N LYS A 58 17.66 -20.24 17.42
CA LYS A 58 18.02 -20.27 18.86
C LYS A 58 17.26 -21.39 19.58
N VAL A 59 15.97 -21.56 19.31
CA VAL A 59 15.14 -22.62 19.90
C VAL A 59 15.61 -24.02 19.49
N ALA A 60 16.08 -24.17 18.25
CA ALA A 60 16.63 -25.44 17.78
C ALA A 60 17.93 -25.84 18.51
N GLN A 61 18.70 -24.86 19.01
CA GLN A 61 19.95 -25.08 19.74
C GLN A 61 19.75 -25.28 21.25
N ALA A 62 18.67 -24.74 21.81
CA ALA A 62 18.36 -24.84 23.24
C ALA A 62 17.96 -26.26 23.69
N LYS A 63 18.18 -26.57 24.98
CA LYS A 63 17.89 -27.89 25.58
C LYS A 63 17.21 -27.74 26.93
N GLY A 64 16.54 -28.79 27.40
CA GLY A 64 15.92 -28.82 28.72
C GLY A 64 14.85 -27.74 28.92
N ASP A 65 14.85 -27.10 30.08
CA ASP A 65 13.83 -26.12 30.46
C ASP A 65 13.96 -24.77 29.72
N GLU A 66 15.17 -24.41 29.27
CA GLU A 66 15.41 -23.26 28.39
C GLU A 66 14.62 -23.39 27.08
N LYS A 67 14.58 -24.59 26.50
CA LYS A 67 13.83 -24.85 25.27
C LYS A 67 12.33 -24.65 25.46
N LYS A 68 11.77 -25.01 26.62
CA LYS A 68 10.34 -24.84 26.91
C LYS A 68 9.96 -23.36 27.00
N ALA A 69 10.78 -22.53 27.65
CA ALA A 69 10.57 -21.09 27.71
C ALA A 69 10.60 -20.47 26.30
N LEU A 70 11.62 -20.79 25.51
CA LEU A 70 11.77 -20.27 24.14
C LEU A 70 10.65 -20.73 23.19
N LEU A 71 10.06 -21.92 23.39
CA LEU A 71 8.92 -22.37 22.59
C LEU A 71 7.66 -21.51 22.81
N ALA A 72 7.46 -20.99 24.03
CA ALA A 72 6.36 -20.07 24.31
C ALA A 72 6.58 -18.73 23.59
N GLU A 73 7.80 -18.20 23.64
CA GLU A 73 8.17 -16.95 22.96
C GLU A 73 8.07 -17.05 21.43
N VAL A 74 8.51 -18.17 20.82
CA VAL A 74 8.32 -18.42 19.38
C VAL A 74 6.85 -18.37 18.99
N LYS A 75 5.97 -18.92 19.82
CA LYS A 75 4.54 -18.98 19.52
C LYS A 75 3.93 -17.58 19.49
N GLU A 76 4.29 -16.72 20.43
CA GLU A 76 3.86 -15.32 20.43
C GLU A 76 4.43 -14.53 19.25
N LEU A 77 5.70 -14.76 18.90
CA LEU A 77 6.30 -14.16 17.71
C LEU A 77 5.61 -14.63 16.43
N ALA A 78 5.23 -15.92 16.34
CA ALA A 78 4.47 -16.45 15.21
C ALA A 78 3.08 -15.81 15.08
N ASN A 79 2.39 -15.57 16.19
CA ASN A 79 1.12 -14.84 16.20
C ASN A 79 1.31 -13.39 15.70
N THR A 80 2.38 -12.74 16.15
CA THR A 80 2.72 -11.36 15.75
C THR A 80 3.05 -11.27 14.26
N VAL A 81 3.83 -12.21 13.73
CA VAL A 81 4.12 -12.31 12.27
C VAL A 81 2.83 -12.51 11.48
N LYS A 82 1.94 -13.38 11.94
CA LYS A 82 0.65 -13.62 11.28
C LYS A 82 -0.22 -12.37 11.25
N ALA A 83 -0.28 -11.63 12.35
CA ALA A 83 -1.01 -10.36 12.42
C ALA A 83 -0.40 -9.30 11.47
N ALA A 84 0.93 -9.18 11.44
CA ALA A 84 1.61 -8.26 10.55
C ALA A 84 1.42 -8.61 9.06
N SER A 85 1.37 -9.90 8.71
CA SER A 85 1.03 -10.35 7.36
C SER A 85 -0.37 -9.89 6.97
N ALA A 86 -1.37 -10.10 7.83
CA ALA A 86 -2.73 -9.69 7.57
C ALA A 86 -2.87 -8.16 7.45
N GLU A 87 -2.10 -7.39 8.23
CA GLU A 87 -2.02 -5.93 8.13
C GLU A 87 -1.44 -5.48 6.77
N ALA A 88 -0.36 -6.14 6.31
CA ALA A 88 0.22 -5.87 5.00
C ALA A 88 -0.74 -6.20 3.85
N ASP A 89 -1.45 -7.33 3.93
CA ASP A 89 -2.45 -7.74 2.93
C ASP A 89 -3.65 -6.78 2.89
N ALA A 90 -4.12 -6.32 4.05
CA ALA A 90 -5.16 -5.31 4.15
C ALA A 90 -4.72 -3.97 3.58
N ALA A 91 -3.49 -3.53 3.85
CA ALA A 91 -2.94 -2.30 3.30
C ALA A 91 -2.78 -2.37 1.78
N GLN A 92 -2.36 -3.52 1.22
CA GLN A 92 -2.30 -3.76 -0.22
C GLN A 92 -3.70 -3.68 -0.84
N SER A 93 -4.68 -4.37 -0.24
CA SER A 93 -6.06 -4.37 -0.73
C SER A 93 -6.64 -2.95 -0.75
N LYS A 94 -6.36 -2.16 0.30
CA LYS A 94 -6.81 -0.77 0.39
C LYS A 94 -6.19 0.11 -0.69
N GLN A 95 -4.90 -0.06 -0.98
CA GLN A 95 -4.25 0.64 -2.09
C GLN A 95 -4.87 0.26 -3.43
N ASP A 96 -5.11 -1.03 -3.67
CA ASP A 96 -5.69 -1.53 -4.93
C ASP A 96 -7.10 -0.98 -5.15
N GLU A 97 -7.91 -0.88 -4.10
CA GLU A 97 -9.24 -0.25 -4.15
C GLU A 97 -9.17 1.21 -4.56
N LEU A 98 -8.25 1.99 -3.96
CA LEU A 98 -8.08 3.40 -4.28
C LEU A 98 -7.55 3.58 -5.71
N LEU A 99 -6.61 2.76 -6.16
CA LEU A 99 -6.09 2.80 -7.53
C LEU A 99 -7.13 2.43 -8.59
N ARG A 100 -8.13 1.62 -8.23
CA ARG A 100 -9.26 1.33 -9.11
C ARG A 100 -10.29 2.45 -9.15
N SER A 101 -10.31 3.32 -8.14
CA SER A 101 -11.25 4.44 -8.06
C SER A 101 -10.82 5.66 -8.86
N ILE A 102 -9.52 5.81 -9.17
CA ILE A 102 -9.00 6.95 -9.91
C ILE A 102 -9.09 6.70 -11.44
N PRO A 103 -9.69 7.61 -12.23
CA PRO A 103 -9.70 7.55 -13.70
C PRO A 103 -8.29 7.76 -14.26
N ASN A 104 -8.04 7.27 -15.48
CA ASN A 104 -6.81 7.60 -16.21
C ASN A 104 -6.62 9.12 -16.34
N LEU A 105 -5.37 9.55 -16.49
CA LEU A 105 -5.05 10.95 -16.76
C LEU A 105 -5.75 11.45 -18.03
N ILE A 106 -6.20 12.70 -17.99
CA ILE A 106 -6.63 13.42 -19.19
C ILE A 106 -5.41 13.65 -20.11
N GLU A 107 -5.60 13.45 -21.41
CA GLU A 107 -4.58 13.77 -22.41
C GLU A 107 -4.54 15.27 -22.69
N ASP A 108 -3.35 15.78 -22.99
CA ASP A 108 -3.17 17.19 -23.33
C ASP A 108 -4.04 17.59 -24.53
N GLY A 109 -4.76 18.70 -24.39
CA GLY A 109 -5.64 19.23 -25.45
C GLY A 109 -7.08 18.71 -25.42
N VAL A 110 -7.43 17.79 -24.50
CA VAL A 110 -8.84 17.47 -24.24
C VAL A 110 -9.49 18.67 -23.51
N PRO A 111 -10.62 19.21 -24.01
CA PRO A 111 -11.30 20.31 -23.36
C PRO A 111 -11.75 19.91 -21.95
N GLU A 112 -11.52 20.80 -20.99
CA GLU A 112 -12.03 20.67 -19.63
C GLU A 112 -13.52 21.02 -19.60
N GLY A 113 -14.28 20.44 -18.66
CA GLY A 113 -15.69 20.78 -18.46
C GLY A 113 -16.67 19.66 -18.82
N GLY A 114 -17.93 20.04 -19.02
CA GLY A 114 -19.05 19.13 -19.21
C GLY A 114 -19.30 18.79 -20.68
N GLU A 115 -20.46 18.18 -20.93
CA GLU A 115 -20.89 17.81 -22.29
C GLU A 115 -20.94 19.01 -23.24
N ASP A 116 -21.24 20.21 -22.72
CA ASP A 116 -21.36 21.45 -23.50
C ASP A 116 -20.01 22.07 -23.93
N ASP A 117 -18.90 21.64 -23.32
CA ASP A 117 -17.56 22.21 -23.55
C ASP A 117 -16.78 21.47 -24.67
N TYR A 118 -17.48 20.68 -25.50
CA TYR A 118 -16.86 19.86 -26.53
C TYR A 118 -16.22 20.70 -27.66
N ILE A 119 -15.09 20.20 -28.20
CA ILE A 119 -14.44 20.76 -29.39
C ILE A 119 -14.77 19.91 -30.62
N VAL A 120 -15.25 20.56 -31.69
CA VAL A 120 -15.49 19.90 -32.98
C VAL A 120 -14.18 19.70 -33.72
N VAL A 121 -13.76 18.45 -33.88
CA VAL A 121 -12.59 18.08 -34.66
C VAL A 121 -12.96 18.03 -36.15
N LYS A 122 -12.14 18.62 -37.02
CA LYS A 122 -12.32 18.64 -38.48
C LYS A 122 -11.37 17.68 -39.18
#